data_AF-A0A0Q8QQ28-F1
#
_entry.id   AF-A0A0Q8QQ28-F1
#
_cell.length_a   1.000
_cell.length_b   1.000
_cell.length_c   1.000
_cell.angle_alpha   90.00
_cell.angle_beta   90.00
_cell.angle_gamma   90.00
#
_symmetry.space_group_name_H-M   'P 1'
#
loop_
_entity.id
_entity.type
_entity.pdbx_description
1 polymer ?
#
loop_
_entity_poly.entity_id
_entity_poly.type
_entity_poly.pdbx_seq_one_letter_code
_entity_poly.pdbx_strand_id
1 'polypeptide(L)'
;MKILFLLFSALLVAALVTDRLRQWRGGRRNERGACALCAAEINWNTYEELPLASGGGAKMRVCQRCHARHYKLKWSAVALIVMAFAGVVYIMAM
;
A
#
# COMPACT_ATOMS: atom_id res chain seq x y z
N MET A 1 -23.32 2.27 -17.76
CA MET A 1 -22.65 3.31 -16.96
C MET A 1 -22.93 3.21 -15.44
N LYS A 2 -24.20 3.18 -14.98
CA LYS A 2 -24.52 3.05 -13.53
C LYS A 2 -23.90 1.81 -12.85
N ILE A 3 -23.95 0.63 -13.50
CA ILE A 3 -23.41 -0.62 -12.94
C ILE A 3 -21.88 -0.55 -12.80
N LEU A 4 -21.19 -0.03 -13.81
CA LEU A 4 -19.73 0.20 -13.75
C LEU A 4 -19.37 1.14 -12.61
N PHE A 5 -20.10 2.25 -12.43
CA PHE A 5 -19.87 3.19 -11.35
C PHE A 5 -20.06 2.54 -9.96
N LEU A 6 -21.09 1.72 -9.78
CA LEU A 6 -21.33 0.97 -8.54
C LEU A 6 -20.22 -0.05 -8.26
N LEU A 7 -19.73 -0.76 -9.29
CA LEU A 7 -18.63 -1.70 -9.15
C LEU A 7 -17.32 -1.00 -8.78
N PHE A 8 -16.97 0.10 -9.46
CA PHE A 8 -15.76 0.87 -9.16
C PHE A 8 -15.78 1.45 -7.74
N SER A 9 -16.91 2.04 -7.33
CA SER A 9 -17.06 2.59 -5.98
C SER A 9 -16.99 1.51 -4.90
N ALA A 10 -17.63 0.35 -5.10
CA ALA A 10 -17.54 -0.79 -4.18
C ALA A 10 -16.10 -1.32 -4.05
N LEU A 11 -15.38 -1.44 -5.17
CA LEU A 11 -13.96 -1.85 -5.17
C LEU A 11 -13.08 -0.84 -4.42
N LEU A 12 -13.34 0.46 -4.58
CA LEU A 12 -12.62 1.53 -3.89
C LEU A 12 -12.84 1.47 -2.38
N VAL A 13 -14.08 1.30 -1.94
CA VAL A 13 -14.42 1.14 -0.52
C VAL A 13 -13.78 -0.12 0.06
N ALA A 14 -13.84 -1.25 -0.65
CA ALA A 14 -13.19 -2.48 -0.23
C ALA A 14 -11.66 -2.32 -0.11
N ALA A 15 -11.01 -1.62 -1.04
CA ALA A 15 -9.59 -1.33 -0.99
C ALA A 15 -9.22 -0.45 0.23
N LEU A 16 -10.02 0.57 0.53
CA LEU A 16 -9.79 1.44 1.70
C LEU A 16 -9.96 0.68 3.03
N VAL A 17 -11.01 -0.15 3.13
CA VAL A 17 -11.27 -0.94 4.33
C VAL A 17 -10.18 -1.99 4.56
N THR A 18 -9.76 -2.68 3.49
CA THR A 18 -8.67 -3.67 3.57
C THR A 18 -7.35 -3.03 3.98
N ASP A 19 -7.03 -1.83 3.48
CA ASP A 19 -5.84 -1.09 3.88
C ASP A 19 -5.90 -0.67 5.35
N ARG A 20 -7.03 -0.13 5.81
CA ARG A 20 -7.23 0.23 7.22
C ARG A 20 -7.09 -0.98 8.15
N LEU A 21 -7.68 -2.12 7.79
CA LEU A 21 -7.54 -3.36 8.56
C LEU A 21 -6.11 -3.88 8.60
N ARG A 22 -5.35 -3.68 7.51
CA ARG A 22 -3.93 -4.04 7.43
C ARG A 22 -3.09 -3.15 8.34
N GLN A 23 -3.31 -1.84 8.30
CA GLN A 23 -2.64 -0.87 9.17
C GLN A 23 -2.92 -1.16 10.65
N TRP A 24 -4.17 -1.43 11.01
CA TRP A 24 -4.55 -1.71 12.39
C TRP A 24 -3.93 -3.01 12.93
N ARG A 25 -3.88 -4.07 12.11
CA ARG A 25 -3.16 -5.30 12.44
C ARG A 25 -1.66 -5.08 12.54
N GLY A 26 -1.11 -4.25 11.66
CA GLY A 26 0.30 -3.87 11.66
C GLY A 26 0.72 -3.14 12.93
N GLY A 27 -0.08 -2.18 13.39
CA GLY A 27 0.16 -1.43 14.63
C GLY A 27 0.30 -2.35 15.85
N ARG A 28 -0.64 -3.27 16.04
CA ARG A 28 -0.62 -4.23 17.16
C ARG A 28 0.59 -5.18 17.14
N ARG A 29 1.10 -5.52 15.96
CA ARG A 29 2.33 -6.34 15.83
C ARG A 29 3.56 -5.52 16.20
N ASN A 30 3.57 -4.26 15.80
CA ASN A 30 4.67 -3.34 16.02
C ASN A 30 4.87 -3.01 17.52
N GLU A 31 3.77 -2.88 18.26
CA GLU A 31 3.76 -2.77 19.73
C GLU A 31 4.45 -3.96 20.42
N ARG A 32 4.44 -5.14 19.78
CA ARG A 32 5.06 -6.38 20.26
C ARG A 32 6.47 -6.60 19.71
N GLY A 33 7.07 -5.61 19.03
CA GLY A 33 8.39 -5.74 18.41
C GLY A 33 8.42 -6.61 17.14
N ALA A 34 7.26 -6.92 16.56
CA ALA A 34 7.16 -7.72 15.34
C ALA A 34 6.85 -6.86 14.11
N CYS A 35 7.22 -7.38 12.93
CA CYS A 35 6.97 -6.73 11.66
C CYS A 35 5.47 -6.56 11.41
N ALA A 36 5.06 -5.33 11.11
CA ALA A 36 3.67 -4.99 10.82
C ALA A 36 3.07 -5.85 9.68
N LEU A 37 3.89 -6.24 8.69
CA LEU A 37 3.45 -6.94 7.49
C LEU A 37 3.48 -8.47 7.63
N CYS A 38 4.62 -9.04 8.01
CA CYS A 38 4.81 -10.50 8.05
C CYS A 38 4.75 -11.11 9.46
N ALA A 39 4.62 -10.30 10.51
CA ALA A 39 4.68 -10.72 11.91
C ALA A 39 5.99 -11.42 12.33
N ALA A 40 7.04 -11.39 11.50
CA ALA A 40 8.37 -11.84 11.91
C ALA A 40 8.91 -10.93 13.02
N GLU A 41 9.63 -11.50 13.97
CA GLU A 41 10.30 -10.76 15.02
C GLU A 41 11.34 -9.81 14.40
N ILE A 42 11.35 -8.55 14.83
CA ILE A 42 12.33 -7.58 14.36
C ILE A 42 13.31 -7.28 15.49
N ASN A 43 14.58 -7.52 15.23
CA ASN A 43 15.63 -7.05 16.12
C ASN A 43 15.73 -5.52 16.00
N TRP A 44 15.97 -4.82 17.11
CA TRP A 44 15.91 -3.35 17.20
C TRP A 44 16.86 -2.62 16.23
N ASN A 45 17.85 -3.29 15.64
CA ASN A 45 18.77 -2.69 14.67
C ASN A 45 18.46 -2.99 13.20
N THR A 46 17.43 -3.79 12.88
CA THR A 46 17.15 -4.25 11.50
C THR A 46 15.72 -3.97 11.05
N TYR A 47 15.15 -2.84 11.50
CA TYR A 47 13.84 -2.38 11.05
C TYR A 47 13.95 -1.19 10.09
N GLU A 48 12.96 -1.10 9.19
CA GLU A 48 12.73 0.07 8.35
C GLU A 48 11.35 0.64 8.67
N GLU A 49 11.19 1.94 8.51
CA GLU A 49 9.94 2.65 8.80
C GLU A 49 9.16 2.90 7.51
N LEU A 50 7.92 2.44 7.46
CA LEU A 50 6.97 2.78 6.40
C LEU A 50 6.00 3.85 6.90
N PRO A 51 5.80 4.94 6.15
CA PRO A 51 4.77 5.93 6.48
C PRO A 51 3.37 5.30 6.31
N LEU A 52 2.49 5.49 7.29
CA LEU A 52 1.09 5.13 7.13
C LEU A 52 0.40 6.16 6.23
N ALA A 53 -0.53 5.68 5.39
CA ALA A 53 -1.36 6.54 4.55
C ALA A 53 -2.35 7.41 5.35
N SER A 54 -2.40 7.28 6.68
CA SER A 54 -3.39 7.92 7.54
C SER A 54 -3.16 9.41 7.82
N GLY A 55 -2.34 10.12 7.03
CA GLY A 55 -2.17 11.58 7.07
C GLY A 55 -1.50 12.18 8.32
N GLY A 56 -1.41 11.44 9.44
CA GLY A 56 -0.93 11.95 10.73
C GLY A 56 0.54 11.69 11.05
N GLY A 57 1.41 11.46 10.07
CA GLY A 57 2.85 11.21 10.30
C GLY A 57 3.19 9.90 11.03
N ALA A 58 2.19 9.06 11.30
CA ALA A 58 2.39 7.76 11.92
C ALA A 58 3.26 6.85 11.02
N LYS A 59 4.19 6.13 11.63
CA LYS A 59 5.08 5.18 10.94
C LYS A 59 4.91 3.77 11.50
N MET A 60 5.01 2.76 10.64
CA MET A 60 5.03 1.35 11.03
C MET A 60 6.41 0.77 10.81
N ARG A 61 6.91 -0.05 11.75
CA ARG A 61 8.19 -0.73 11.57
C ARG A 61 7.95 -2.03 10.82
N VAL A 62 8.84 -2.31 9.88
CA VAL A 62 8.80 -3.49 9.03
C VAL A 62 10.18 -4.06 8.82
N CYS A 63 10.20 -5.34 8.43
CA CYS A 63 11.41 -6.03 8.02
C CYS A 63 11.95 -5.45 6.70
N GLN A 64 13.26 -5.41 6.49
CA GLN A 64 13.87 -4.94 5.23
C GLN A 64 13.31 -5.64 3.98
N ARG A 65 13.11 -6.96 4.06
CA ARG A 65 12.49 -7.75 2.97
C ARG A 65 11.07 -7.25 2.64
N CYS A 66 10.33 -6.87 3.66
CA CYS A 66 8.95 -6.42 3.56
C CYS A 66 8.88 -5.01 2.96
N HIS A 67 9.80 -4.14 3.37
CA HIS A 67 9.95 -2.79 2.84
C HIS A 67 10.39 -2.82 1.37
N ALA A 68 11.42 -3.59 1.02
CA ALA A 68 11.87 -3.75 -0.37
C ALA A 68 10.74 -4.23 -1.29
N ARG A 69 9.95 -5.22 -0.83
CA ARG A 69 8.77 -5.69 -1.57
C ARG A 69 7.70 -4.62 -1.72
N HIS A 70 7.43 -3.85 -0.66
CA HIS A 70 6.48 -2.75 -0.71
C HIS A 70 6.93 -1.66 -1.69
N TYR A 71 8.22 -1.32 -1.68
CA TYR A 71 8.77 -0.30 -2.57
C TYR A 71 8.68 -0.75 -4.03
N LYS A 72 9.05 -2.02 -4.32
CA LYS A 72 8.90 -2.61 -5.65
C LYS A 72 7.45 -2.57 -6.15
N LEU A 73 6.49 -2.94 -5.31
CA LEU A 73 5.07 -2.89 -5.65
C LEU A 73 4.61 -1.45 -5.92
N LYS A 74 5.03 -0.48 -5.10
CA LYS A 74 4.70 0.94 -5.29
C LYS A 74 5.19 1.43 -6.65
N TRP A 75 6.45 1.18 -7.00
CA TRP A 75 7.00 1.59 -8.29
C TRP A 75 6.35 0.89 -9.47
N SER A 76 6.00 -0.40 -9.35
CA SER A 76 5.26 -1.10 -10.40
C SER A 76 3.87 -0.50 -10.63
N ALA A 77 3.17 -0.08 -9.57
CA ALA A 77 1.88 0.59 -9.69
C ALA A 77 2.03 1.96 -10.37
N VAL A 78 3.06 2.74 -10.01
CA VAL A 78 3.36 4.01 -10.69
C VAL A 78 3.63 3.77 -12.18
N ALA A 79 4.42 2.77 -12.53
CA ALA A 79 4.72 2.44 -13.93
C ALA A 79 3.44 2.08 -14.73
N LEU A 80 2.54 1.29 -14.15
CA LEU A 80 1.26 0.95 -14.78
C LEU A 80 0.36 2.18 -14.99
N ILE A 81 0.32 3.10 -14.03
CA ILE A 81 -0.44 4.35 -14.15
C ILE A 81 0.13 5.21 -15.28
N VAL A 82 1.45 5.35 -15.36
CA VAL A 82 2.12 6.11 -16.44
C VAL A 82 1.85 5.49 -17.81
N MET A 83 1.95 4.17 -17.95
CA MET A 83 1.65 3.46 -19.20
C MET A 83 0.19 3.61 -19.62
N ALA A 84 -0.75 3.50 -18.66
CA ALA A 84 -2.16 3.71 -18.93
C ALA A 84 -2.44 5.14 -19.41
N PHE A 85 -1.84 6.14 -18.76
CA PHE A 85 -1.98 7.54 -19.17
C PHE A 85 -1.38 7.79 -20.55
N ALA A 86 -0.17 7.29 -20.82
CA ALA A 86 0.46 7.38 -22.13
C ALA A 86 -0.39 6.73 -23.23
N GLY A 87 -1.00 5.57 -22.95
CA GLY A 87 -1.94 4.92 -23.86
C GLY A 87 -3.18 5.76 -24.15
N VAL A 88 -3.76 6.41 -23.14
CA VAL A 88 -4.91 7.31 -23.33
C VAL A 88 -4.53 8.53 -24.17
N VAL A 89 -3.38 9.16 -23.90
CA VAL A 89 -2.89 10.31 -24.68
C VAL A 89 -2.65 9.92 -26.14
N TYR A 90 -2.06 8.76 -26.39
CA TYR A 90 -1.83 8.26 -27.74
C TYR A 90 -3.14 8.05 -28.52
N ILE A 91 -4.16 7.45 -27.89
CA ILE A 91 -5.48 7.26 -28.50
C ILE A 91 -6.18 8.60 -28.78
N MET A 92 -6.01 9.60 -27.91
CA MET A 92 -6.58 10.94 -28.09
C MET A 92 -5.85 11.77 -29.17
N ALA A 93 -4.60 11.41 -29.49
CA ALA A 93 -3.79 12.09 -30.49
C ALA A 93 -3.95 11.53 -31.91
N MET A 94 -4.66 10.41 -32.06
CA MET A 94 -5.12 9.84 -33.34
C MET A 94 -6.52 10.35 -33.66
#